data_AF-A0A9X2KXE5-F1
#
_entry.id   AF-A0A9X2KXE5-F1
#
_cell.length_a   1.000
_cell.length_b   1.000
_cell.length_c   1.000
_cell.angle_alpha   90.00
_cell.angle_beta   90.00
_cell.angle_gamma   90.00
#
_symmetry.space_group_name_H-M   'P 1'
#
loop_
_entity.id
_entity.type
_entity.pdbx_description
1 polymer ?
#
loop_
_entity_poly.entity_id
_entity_poly.type
_entity_poly.pdbx_seq_one_letter_code
_entity_poly.pdbx_strand_id
1 'polypeptide(L)'
;MNSSEIFGQANDLEAGLYNVGVGSILGGVGAVINKEPDEKFGKTFLKGLGQGALGGYLVFESKRLVRSFARTGNFNYVWPSKIVNSAGASIIENAAANRDFWARWHLNIAFNRIEINTKESFKVSLRIMPFDLAATAYQAIDATPDWNMSFRTGTFVFRKRVIWDDPGYRGSAFGNSIQLLHGISGNMALPHEIIHTYQYEQLSGFNSFLFDFEEKYKNKIAQKIPIVGTYHKIFYSDYNLLLMNITSLISNPNRDSSGFIESEARYFGSEFPYN
;
A
#
# COMPACT_ATOMS: atom_id res chain seq x y z
N MET A 1 5.25 -24.29 -27.93
CA MET A 1 4.20 -23.38 -27.43
C MET A 1 4.91 -22.29 -26.64
N ASN A 2 4.91 -21.07 -27.16
CA ASN A 2 5.53 -19.92 -26.51
C ASN A 2 4.75 -19.58 -25.23
N SER A 3 5.36 -19.81 -24.07
CA SER A 3 4.98 -19.11 -22.86
C SER A 3 5.38 -17.65 -23.06
N SER A 4 4.39 -16.78 -23.29
CA SER A 4 4.59 -15.35 -23.10
C SER A 4 4.84 -15.15 -21.61
N GLU A 5 6.12 -15.18 -21.22
CA GLU A 5 6.56 -14.64 -19.93
C GLU A 5 6.06 -13.20 -19.88
N ILE A 6 5.17 -12.91 -18.94
CA ILE A 6 4.81 -11.54 -18.62
C ILE A 6 6.06 -10.98 -17.94
N PHE A 7 6.98 -10.46 -18.74
CA PHE A 7 8.10 -9.68 -18.23
C PHE A 7 7.50 -8.54 -17.42
N GLY A 8 7.86 -8.44 -16.13
CA GLY A 8 7.55 -7.22 -15.40
C GLY A 8 8.44 -6.07 -15.86
N GLN A 9 8.32 -4.95 -15.15
CA GLN A 9 8.82 -3.65 -15.57
C GLN A 9 10.30 -3.70 -15.97
N ALA A 10 10.59 -3.47 -17.25
CA ALA A 10 11.96 -3.51 -17.76
C ALA A 10 12.73 -2.22 -17.46
N ASN A 11 12.03 -1.10 -17.26
CA ASN A 11 12.63 0.22 -17.07
C ASN A 11 11.74 1.19 -16.30
N ASP A 12 12.33 2.32 -15.89
CA ASP A 12 11.66 3.38 -15.11
C ASP A 12 10.45 3.98 -15.86
N LEU A 13 10.46 4.04 -17.19
CA LEU A 13 9.34 4.56 -17.97
C LEU A 13 8.14 3.63 -17.87
N GLU A 14 8.34 2.32 -18.06
CA GLU A 14 7.28 1.32 -17.95
C GLU A 14 6.71 1.27 -16.52
N ALA A 15 7.59 1.23 -15.52
CA ALA A 15 7.19 1.25 -14.11
C ALA A 15 6.43 2.53 -13.74
N GLY A 16 6.89 3.69 -14.24
CA GLY A 16 6.24 4.98 -14.03
C GLY A 16 4.87 5.03 -14.68
N LEU A 17 4.77 4.67 -15.96
CA LEU A 17 3.51 4.62 -16.70
C LEU A 17 2.51 3.66 -16.05
N TYR A 18 2.97 2.52 -15.53
CA TYR A 18 2.12 1.59 -14.81
C TYR A 18 1.53 2.21 -13.54
N ASN A 19 2.38 2.74 -12.65
CA ASN A 19 1.93 3.28 -11.37
C ASN A 19 1.03 4.52 -11.57
N VAL A 20 1.38 5.38 -12.52
CA VAL A 20 0.55 6.53 -12.95
C VAL A 20 -0.77 6.05 -13.54
N GLY A 21 -0.76 5.04 -14.41
CA GLY A 21 -1.94 4.48 -15.06
C GLY A 21 -2.91 3.84 -14.08
N VAL A 22 -2.41 2.99 -13.17
CA VAL A 22 -3.20 2.38 -12.09
C VAL A 22 -3.81 3.46 -11.20
N GLY A 23 -2.99 4.41 -10.71
CA GLY A 23 -3.47 5.52 -9.91
C GLY A 23 -4.57 6.32 -10.62
N SER A 24 -4.37 6.62 -11.92
CA SER A 24 -5.34 7.32 -12.76
C SER A 24 -6.67 6.56 -12.81
N ILE A 25 -6.65 5.28 -13.18
CA ILE A 25 -7.87 4.46 -13.32
C ILE A 25 -8.63 4.39 -12.00
N LEU A 26 -7.93 4.13 -10.89
CA LEU A 26 -8.56 4.07 -9.56
C LEU A 26 -9.19 5.41 -9.18
N GLY A 27 -8.45 6.51 -9.38
CA GLY A 27 -8.95 7.86 -9.10
C GLY A 27 -10.15 8.23 -9.97
N GLY A 28 -10.08 8.00 -11.28
CA GLY A 28 -11.13 8.36 -12.23
C GLY A 28 -12.43 7.56 -12.03
N VAL A 29 -12.32 6.23 -11.97
CA VAL A 29 -13.48 5.36 -11.76
C VAL A 29 -14.08 5.56 -10.38
N GLY A 30 -13.24 5.68 -9.34
CA GLY A 30 -13.69 5.95 -7.98
C GLY A 30 -14.42 7.27 -7.88
N ALA A 31 -13.85 8.35 -8.44
CA ALA A 31 -14.47 9.67 -8.42
C ALA A 31 -15.88 9.65 -9.02
N VAL A 32 -16.08 8.92 -10.12
CA VAL A 32 -17.39 8.80 -10.77
C VAL A 32 -18.39 8.02 -9.93
N ILE A 33 -17.95 6.95 -9.27
CA ILE A 33 -18.81 6.15 -8.37
C ILE A 33 -19.24 6.99 -7.16
N ASN A 34 -18.34 7.81 -6.65
CA ASN A 34 -18.52 8.63 -5.45
C ASN A 34 -18.93 10.08 -5.76
N LYS A 35 -19.36 10.36 -6.98
CA LYS A 35 -19.81 11.70 -7.37
C LYS A 35 -21.15 12.03 -6.72
N GLU A 36 -21.38 13.31 -6.46
CA GLU A 36 -22.71 13.79 -6.08
C GLU A 36 -23.69 13.76 -7.27
N PRO A 37 -25.02 13.67 -7.04
CA PRO A 37 -26.01 13.56 -8.11
C PRO A 37 -25.96 14.70 -9.13
N ASP A 38 -25.61 15.91 -8.70
CA ASP A 38 -25.53 17.15 -9.48
C ASP A 38 -24.17 17.36 -10.19
N GLU A 39 -23.16 16.56 -9.86
CA GLU A 39 -21.84 16.66 -10.47
C GLU A 39 -21.79 16.05 -11.88
N LYS A 40 -21.10 16.76 -12.80
CA LYS A 40 -20.93 16.35 -14.19
C LYS A 40 -19.91 15.22 -14.30
N PHE A 41 -20.34 14.09 -14.88
CA PHE A 41 -19.52 12.89 -15.12
C PHE A 41 -18.12 13.21 -15.66
N GLY A 42 -18.01 13.91 -16.79
CA GLY A 42 -16.73 14.14 -17.45
C GLY A 42 -15.76 14.99 -16.62
N LYS A 43 -16.27 16.00 -15.90
CA LYS A 43 -15.45 16.84 -15.03
C LYS A 43 -14.92 16.03 -13.83
N THR A 44 -15.80 15.24 -13.20
CA THR A 44 -15.44 14.39 -12.06
C THR A 44 -14.46 13.30 -12.47
N PHE A 45 -14.69 12.63 -13.60
CA PHE A 45 -13.79 11.62 -14.13
C PHE A 45 -12.39 12.17 -14.44
N LEU A 46 -12.30 13.32 -15.12
CA LEU A 46 -11.01 13.95 -15.44
C LEU A 46 -10.28 14.46 -14.19
N LYS A 47 -11.01 15.00 -13.20
CA LYS A 47 -10.44 15.36 -11.89
C LYS A 47 -9.84 14.13 -11.22
N GLY A 48 -10.61 13.04 -11.13
CA GLY A 48 -10.18 11.78 -10.54
C GLY A 48 -8.98 11.17 -11.26
N LEU A 49 -9.00 11.14 -12.60
CA LEU A 49 -7.87 10.67 -13.41
C LEU A 49 -6.60 11.49 -13.10
N GLY A 50 -6.68 12.82 -13.13
CA GLY A 50 -5.53 13.68 -12.93
C GLY A 50 -4.94 13.60 -11.51
N GLN A 51 -5.80 13.58 -10.49
CA GLN A 51 -5.32 13.39 -9.11
C GLN A 51 -4.76 11.98 -8.91
N GLY A 52 -5.43 10.96 -9.44
CA GLY A 52 -4.94 9.58 -9.43
C GLY A 52 -3.57 9.43 -10.10
N ALA A 53 -3.36 10.09 -11.24
CA ALA A 53 -2.08 10.13 -11.94
C ALA A 53 -0.96 10.72 -11.07
N LEU A 54 -1.24 11.85 -10.41
CA LEU A 54 -0.30 12.51 -9.49
C LEU A 54 0.06 11.59 -8.31
N GLY A 55 -0.93 10.94 -7.70
CA GLY A 55 -0.69 10.00 -6.62
C GLY A 55 0.12 8.78 -7.08
N GLY A 56 -0.18 8.24 -8.26
CA GLY A 56 0.56 7.15 -8.89
C GLY A 56 2.02 7.52 -9.20
N TYR A 57 2.27 8.77 -9.62
CA TYR A 57 3.64 9.26 -9.81
C TYR A 57 4.43 9.31 -8.50
N LEU A 58 3.83 9.79 -7.41
CA LEU A 58 4.50 9.78 -6.10
C LEU A 58 4.79 8.36 -5.61
N VAL A 59 3.84 7.44 -5.81
CA VAL A 59 4.06 6.01 -5.53
C VAL A 59 5.26 5.46 -6.31
N PHE A 60 5.40 5.80 -7.58
CA PHE A 60 6.56 5.39 -8.37
C PHE A 60 7.88 5.95 -7.82
N GLU A 61 7.93 7.25 -7.49
CA GLU A 61 9.12 7.88 -6.91
C GLU A 61 9.48 7.29 -5.53
N SER A 62 8.47 6.90 -4.74
CA SER A 62 8.68 6.21 -3.46
C SER A 62 9.45 4.90 -3.66
N LYS A 63 9.07 4.11 -4.66
CA LYS A 63 9.73 2.84 -5.02
C LYS A 63 11.17 3.08 -5.54
N ARG A 64 11.42 4.18 -6.26
CA ARG A 64 12.79 4.58 -6.66
C ARG A 64 13.69 4.93 -5.47
N LEU A 65 13.13 5.52 -4.42
CA LEU A 65 13.86 5.76 -3.16
C LEU A 65 14.20 4.44 -2.45
N VAL A 66 13.28 3.46 -2.44
CA VAL A 66 13.57 2.10 -1.93
C VAL A 66 14.69 1.43 -2.74
N ARG A 67 14.70 1.59 -4.06
CA ARG A 67 15.80 1.11 -4.91
C ARG A 67 17.13 1.79 -4.60
N SER A 68 17.10 3.08 -4.25
CA SER A 68 18.29 3.79 -3.80
C SER A 68 18.80 3.23 -2.47
N PHE A 69 17.90 2.87 -1.55
CA PHE A 69 18.24 2.12 -0.34
C PHE A 69 18.84 0.74 -0.67
N ALA A 70 18.24 -0.04 -1.58
CA ALA A 70 18.74 -1.36 -1.98
C ALA A 70 20.18 -1.29 -2.49
N ARG A 71 20.49 -0.30 -3.35
CA ARG A 71 21.80 -0.11 -3.98
C ARG A 71 22.88 0.46 -3.06
N THR A 72 22.50 1.23 -2.05
CA THR A 72 23.47 1.97 -1.22
C THR A 72 23.54 1.46 0.23
N GLY A 73 22.55 0.70 0.68
CA GLY A 73 22.35 0.36 2.09
C GLY A 73 22.01 1.56 2.98
N ASN A 74 21.80 2.75 2.41
CA ASN A 74 21.58 3.98 3.17
C ASN A 74 20.12 4.09 3.64
N PHE A 75 19.91 3.90 4.93
CA PHE A 75 18.59 4.00 5.57
C PHE A 75 17.95 5.39 5.48
N ASN A 76 18.71 6.44 5.13
CA ASN A 76 18.17 7.78 4.95
C ASN A 76 17.19 7.87 3.77
N TYR A 77 17.13 6.86 2.89
CA TYR A 77 16.11 6.78 1.83
C TYR A 77 14.80 6.12 2.29
N VAL A 78 14.81 5.36 3.39
CA VAL A 78 13.67 4.53 3.80
C VAL A 78 12.49 5.38 4.29
N TRP A 79 12.70 6.24 5.29
CA TRP A 79 11.64 7.13 5.77
C TRP A 79 11.09 8.08 4.70
N PRO A 80 11.92 8.75 3.88
CA PRO A 80 11.43 9.54 2.76
C PRO A 80 10.59 8.71 1.79
N SER A 81 11.01 7.48 1.45
CA SER A 81 10.22 6.60 0.60
C SER A 81 8.84 6.33 1.21
N LYS A 82 8.75 6.07 2.52
CA LYS A 82 7.46 5.77 3.17
C LYS A 82 6.54 6.98 3.18
N ILE A 83 7.08 8.16 3.46
CA ILE A 83 6.32 9.43 3.43
C ILE A 83 5.80 9.70 2.02
N VAL A 84 6.64 9.56 1.00
CA VAL A 84 6.26 9.78 -0.41
C VAL A 84 5.23 8.73 -0.86
N ASN A 85 5.38 7.46 -0.46
CA ASN A 85 4.40 6.41 -0.74
C ASN A 85 3.05 6.76 -0.13
N SER A 86 3.04 7.13 1.14
CA SER A 86 1.83 7.45 1.88
C SER A 86 1.13 8.69 1.34
N ALA A 87 1.91 9.68 0.89
CA ALA A 87 1.40 10.84 0.17
C ALA A 87 0.72 10.43 -1.14
N GLY A 88 1.37 9.58 -1.94
CA GLY A 88 0.80 9.05 -3.19
C GLY A 88 -0.49 8.26 -2.96
N ALA A 89 -0.49 7.35 -1.98
CA ALA A 89 -1.68 6.58 -1.59
C ALA A 89 -2.83 7.49 -1.12
N SER A 90 -2.54 8.48 -0.28
CA SER A 90 -3.52 9.47 0.18
C SER A 90 -4.18 10.23 -0.98
N ILE A 91 -3.40 10.63 -1.99
CA ILE A 91 -3.91 11.33 -3.17
C ILE A 91 -4.81 10.40 -3.99
N ILE A 92 -4.42 9.14 -4.20
CA ILE A 92 -5.24 8.15 -4.92
C ILE A 92 -6.54 7.89 -4.17
N GLU A 93 -6.49 7.71 -2.84
CA GLU A 93 -7.67 7.56 -2.00
C GLU A 93 -8.60 8.78 -2.11
N ASN A 94 -8.07 10.01 -2.02
CA ASN A 94 -8.87 11.22 -2.16
C ASN A 94 -9.50 11.32 -3.55
N ALA A 95 -8.75 11.02 -4.61
CA ALA A 95 -9.25 11.02 -5.97
C ALA A 95 -10.41 10.02 -6.11
N ALA A 96 -10.20 8.77 -5.65
CA ALA A 96 -11.21 7.72 -5.71
C ALA A 96 -12.44 8.02 -4.86
N ALA A 97 -12.31 8.79 -3.79
CA ALA A 97 -13.44 9.27 -2.97
C ALA A 97 -14.03 10.60 -3.45
N ASN A 98 -13.66 11.08 -4.66
CA ASN A 98 -14.06 12.37 -5.22
C ASN A 98 -13.76 13.60 -4.32
N ARG A 99 -12.76 13.48 -3.43
CA ARG A 99 -12.28 14.57 -2.58
C ARG A 99 -11.21 15.37 -3.32
N ASP A 100 -10.78 16.49 -2.74
CA ASP A 100 -9.57 17.16 -3.24
C ASP A 100 -8.33 16.42 -2.75
N PHE A 101 -7.26 16.39 -3.55
CA PHE A 101 -6.07 15.59 -3.26
C PHE A 101 -5.45 15.87 -1.89
N TRP A 102 -5.66 17.07 -1.34
CA TRP A 102 -5.12 17.53 -0.06
C TRP A 102 -6.05 17.29 1.14
N ALA A 103 -7.28 16.84 0.91
CA ALA A 103 -8.35 16.83 1.92
C ALA A 103 -8.09 15.87 3.07
N ARG A 104 -7.49 14.70 2.78
CA ARG A 104 -7.16 13.69 3.79
C ARG A 104 -5.81 13.07 3.48
N TRP A 105 -4.90 13.11 4.43
CA TRP A 105 -3.61 12.42 4.35
C TRP A 105 -3.59 11.31 5.38
N HIS A 106 -2.86 10.26 5.10
CA HIS A 106 -2.56 9.24 6.08
C HIS A 106 -1.09 8.85 6.05
N LEU A 107 -0.63 8.28 7.17
CA LEU A 107 0.64 7.57 7.31
C LEU A 107 0.38 6.29 8.09
N ASN A 108 0.70 5.15 7.47
CA ASN A 108 0.57 3.85 8.11
C ASN A 108 1.88 3.47 8.78
N ILE A 109 1.86 3.20 10.09
CA ILE A 109 2.99 2.69 10.86
C ILE A 109 2.57 1.35 11.47
N ALA A 110 3.12 0.27 10.92
CA ALA A 110 2.62 -1.10 11.16
C ALA A 110 1.09 -1.15 10.97
N PHE A 111 0.33 -1.68 11.93
CA PHE A 111 -1.13 -1.73 11.90
C PHE A 111 -1.83 -0.43 12.32
N ASN A 112 -1.10 0.67 12.53
CA ASN A 112 -1.69 1.94 12.92
C ASN A 112 -1.73 2.88 11.72
N ARG A 113 -2.83 3.59 11.58
CA ARG A 113 -3.05 4.60 10.55
C ARG A 113 -3.24 5.96 11.21
N ILE A 114 -2.29 6.86 10.96
CA ILE A 114 -2.34 8.25 11.39
C ILE A 114 -3.02 9.03 10.28
N GLU A 115 -4.23 9.53 10.49
CA GLU A 115 -4.98 10.32 9.51
C GLU A 115 -4.96 11.80 9.87
N ILE A 116 -4.73 12.65 8.87
CA ILE A 116 -4.82 14.11 8.96
C ILE A 116 -5.92 14.54 8.01
N ASN A 117 -7.05 14.97 8.55
CA ASN A 117 -8.09 15.62 7.78
C ASN A 117 -7.86 17.14 7.82
N THR A 118 -7.85 17.76 6.65
CA THR A 118 -7.60 19.20 6.46
C THR A 118 -8.83 19.93 5.93
N LYS A 119 -9.81 19.18 5.40
CA LYS A 119 -11.07 19.74 4.89
C LYS A 119 -12.01 20.02 6.07
N GLU A 120 -12.63 21.21 6.08
CA GLU A 120 -13.55 21.72 7.11
C GLU A 120 -12.93 21.98 8.50
N SER A 121 -12.13 21.06 9.04
CA SER A 121 -11.39 21.27 10.30
C SER A 121 -10.13 20.43 10.32
N PHE A 122 -9.02 21.02 10.79
CA PHE A 122 -7.78 20.27 10.99
C PHE A 122 -7.98 19.25 12.12
N LYS A 123 -7.92 17.96 11.78
CA LYS A 123 -8.11 16.87 12.73
C LYS A 123 -7.09 15.76 12.50
N VAL A 124 -6.38 15.41 13.57
CA VAL A 124 -5.50 14.25 13.62
C VAL A 124 -6.24 13.09 14.28
N SER A 125 -6.19 11.91 13.67
CA SER A 125 -6.83 10.70 14.18
C SER A 125 -5.82 9.56 14.13
N LEU A 126 -5.72 8.77 15.21
CA LEU A 126 -4.99 7.51 15.21
C LEU A 126 -6.00 6.38 15.14
N ARG A 127 -5.88 5.50 14.15
CA ARG A 127 -6.80 4.38 13.93
C ARG A 127 -6.03 3.06 13.80
N ILE A 128 -6.67 1.98 14.22
CA ILE A 128 -6.13 0.62 14.09
C ILE A 128 -6.69 -0.01 12.82
N MET A 129 -5.80 -0.59 12.02
CA MET A 129 -6.12 -1.39 10.84
C MET A 129 -6.27 -2.85 11.30
N PRO A 130 -7.50 -3.38 11.45
CA PRO A 130 -7.73 -4.65 12.13
C PRO A 130 -7.16 -5.84 11.36
N PHE A 131 -7.19 -5.81 10.02
CA PHE A 131 -6.61 -6.88 9.22
C PHE A 131 -5.08 -6.85 9.28
N ASP A 132 -4.46 -5.68 9.25
CA ASP A 132 -3.02 -5.54 9.49
C ASP A 132 -2.61 -5.93 10.91
N LEU A 133 -3.45 -5.64 11.91
CA LEU A 133 -3.20 -6.07 13.28
C LEU A 133 -3.18 -7.60 13.38
N ALA A 134 -4.15 -8.26 12.74
CA ALA A 134 -4.20 -9.72 12.67
C ALA A 134 -3.00 -10.29 11.89
N ALA A 135 -2.65 -9.70 10.75
CA ALA A 135 -1.47 -10.09 9.97
C ALA A 135 -0.16 -9.92 10.77
N THR A 136 -0.04 -8.83 11.51
CA THR A 136 1.09 -8.56 12.42
C THR A 136 1.17 -9.60 13.53
N ALA A 137 0.04 -9.89 14.18
CA ALA A 137 -0.02 -10.90 15.24
C ALA A 137 0.37 -12.28 14.71
N TYR A 138 -0.10 -12.64 13.52
CA TYR A 138 0.31 -13.87 12.84
C TYR A 138 1.81 -13.91 12.55
N GLN A 139 2.38 -12.82 12.03
CA GLN A 139 3.81 -12.74 11.75
C GLN A 139 4.70 -12.73 13.01
N ALA A 140 4.15 -12.37 14.18
CA ALA A 140 4.86 -12.44 15.44
C ALA A 140 4.97 -13.87 16.00
N ILE A 141 4.15 -14.82 15.54
CA ILE A 141 4.18 -16.21 15.99
C ILE A 141 5.50 -16.85 15.56
N ASP A 142 6.22 -17.43 16.53
CA ASP A 142 7.53 -18.07 16.38
C ASP A 142 8.60 -17.18 15.73
N ALA A 143 8.49 -15.86 15.92
CA ALA A 143 9.45 -14.88 15.46
C ALA A 143 9.91 -13.94 16.60
N THR A 144 11.08 -13.34 16.44
CA THR A 144 11.64 -12.38 17.41
C THR A 144 11.51 -10.97 16.85
N PRO A 145 10.91 -10.00 17.55
CA PRO A 145 10.79 -8.64 17.03
C PRO A 145 12.17 -7.97 16.91
N ASP A 146 12.42 -7.32 15.76
CA ASP A 146 13.58 -6.47 15.51
C ASP A 146 13.13 -5.01 15.58
N TRP A 147 13.08 -4.49 16.81
CA TRP A 147 12.59 -3.14 17.07
C TRP A 147 13.46 -2.07 16.40
N ASN A 148 14.78 -2.26 16.35
CA ASN A 148 15.70 -1.33 15.69
C ASN A 148 15.36 -1.22 14.21
N MET A 149 15.21 -2.35 13.51
CA MET A 149 14.80 -2.32 12.12
C MET A 149 13.38 -1.75 11.96
N SER A 150 12.47 -2.10 12.87
CA SER A 150 11.09 -1.59 12.85
C SER A 150 11.02 -0.07 12.91
N PHE A 151 11.83 0.58 13.75
CA PHE A 151 11.92 2.03 13.83
C PHE A 151 12.57 2.65 12.59
N ARG A 152 13.55 1.97 11.98
CA ARG A 152 14.22 2.45 10.77
C ARG A 152 13.32 2.40 9.54
N THR A 153 12.36 1.48 9.51
CA THR A 153 11.46 1.28 8.37
C THR A 153 10.07 1.88 8.57
N GLY A 154 9.65 2.12 9.82
CA GLY A 154 8.27 2.50 10.14
C GLY A 154 7.27 1.34 9.93
N THR A 155 7.77 0.11 9.83
CA THR A 155 6.99 -1.12 9.60
C THR A 155 7.50 -2.15 10.59
N PHE A 156 6.64 -2.95 11.24
CA PHE A 156 7.14 -3.97 12.16
C PHE A 156 7.94 -5.04 11.42
N VAL A 157 9.15 -5.30 11.92
CA VAL A 157 10.07 -6.29 11.40
C VAL A 157 10.27 -7.37 12.44
N PHE A 158 10.06 -8.61 12.04
CA PHE A 158 10.28 -9.80 12.85
C PHE A 158 11.38 -10.65 12.24
N ARG A 159 12.15 -11.34 13.08
CA ARG A 159 13.23 -12.25 12.70
C ARG A 159 12.80 -13.68 12.93
N LYS A 160 12.94 -14.51 11.90
CA LYS A 160 12.57 -15.94 11.96
C LYS A 160 13.75 -16.81 11.53
N ARG A 161 13.82 -18.05 12.02
CA ARG A 161 14.91 -18.99 11.66
C ARG A 161 14.67 -19.69 10.33
N VAL A 162 13.40 -19.88 9.96
CA VAL A 162 12.95 -20.44 8.69
C VAL A 162 11.69 -19.69 8.29
N ILE A 163 11.60 -19.28 7.04
CA ILE A 163 10.42 -18.61 6.47
C ILE A 163 9.70 -19.64 5.61
N TRP A 164 8.43 -19.92 5.93
CA TRP A 164 7.53 -20.78 5.15
C TRP A 164 8.07 -22.20 4.90
N ASP A 165 8.86 -22.72 5.84
CA ASP A 165 9.54 -24.03 5.75
C ASP A 165 10.49 -24.18 4.53
N ASP A 166 10.87 -23.07 3.90
CA ASP A 166 11.74 -23.04 2.72
C ASP A 166 13.04 -22.26 3.02
N PRO A 167 14.22 -22.90 2.94
CA PRO A 167 15.50 -22.25 3.19
C PRO A 167 15.90 -21.20 2.12
N GLY A 168 15.19 -21.14 0.99
CA GLY A 168 15.42 -20.16 -0.08
C GLY A 168 14.83 -18.78 0.22
N TYR A 169 13.82 -18.68 1.09
CA TYR A 169 13.19 -17.39 1.42
C TYR A 169 14.02 -16.60 2.42
N ARG A 170 14.34 -15.36 2.03
CA ARG A 170 15.16 -14.43 2.81
C ARG A 170 14.33 -13.37 3.55
N GLY A 171 13.10 -13.16 3.09
CA GLY A 171 12.11 -12.26 3.65
C GLY A 171 10.69 -12.66 3.26
N SER A 172 9.70 -12.06 3.92
CA SER A 172 8.30 -12.13 3.53
C SER A 172 7.56 -10.93 4.12
N ALA A 173 6.73 -10.26 3.32
CA ALA A 173 5.79 -9.25 3.78
C ALA A 173 4.37 -9.82 3.80
N PHE A 174 3.62 -9.50 4.85
CA PHE A 174 2.21 -9.87 4.98
C PHE A 174 1.45 -8.78 5.72
N GLY A 175 0.58 -8.07 4.99
CA GLY A 175 0.05 -6.77 5.43
C GLY A 175 1.17 -5.75 5.61
N ASN A 176 1.02 -4.86 6.60
CA ASN A 176 2.03 -3.88 6.98
C ASN A 176 3.06 -4.41 8.00
N SER A 177 3.51 -5.64 7.83
CA SER A 177 4.57 -6.27 8.64
C SER A 177 5.52 -7.08 7.77
N ILE A 178 6.77 -7.22 8.22
CA ILE A 178 7.84 -7.92 7.49
C ILE A 178 8.47 -8.98 8.39
N GLN A 179 8.70 -10.17 7.84
CA GLN A 179 9.59 -11.18 8.39
C GLN A 179 10.90 -11.20 7.60
N LEU A 180 12.02 -11.31 8.30
CA LEU A 180 13.35 -11.51 7.73
C LEU A 180 14.00 -12.74 8.34
N LEU A 181 14.79 -13.45 7.54
CA LEU A 181 15.60 -14.57 8.04
C LEU A 181 16.68 -14.03 9.00
N HIS A 182 17.01 -14.81 10.02
CA HIS A 182 18.14 -14.50 10.90
C HIS A 182 19.45 -14.41 10.10
N GLY A 183 20.30 -13.44 10.45
CA GLY A 183 21.63 -13.28 9.86
C GLY A 183 21.64 -12.59 8.48
N ILE A 184 20.49 -12.31 7.87
CA ILE A 184 20.43 -11.58 6.60
C ILE A 184 20.54 -10.06 6.84
N SER A 185 21.45 -9.43 6.11
CA SER A 185 21.60 -7.98 6.11
C SER A 185 20.34 -7.31 5.60
N GLY A 186 19.96 -6.18 6.21
CA GLY A 186 18.74 -5.47 5.85
C GLY A 186 18.66 -5.19 4.35
N ASN A 187 19.73 -4.70 3.73
CA ASN A 187 19.74 -4.29 2.32
C ASN A 187 19.53 -5.41 1.27
N MET A 188 19.56 -6.70 1.62
CA MET A 188 19.37 -7.78 0.64
C MET A 188 17.89 -8.17 0.43
N ALA A 189 17.13 -8.29 1.51
CA ALA A 189 15.73 -8.75 1.44
C ALA A 189 14.75 -7.65 1.85
N LEU A 190 15.13 -6.77 2.78
CA LEU A 190 14.24 -5.72 3.28
C LEU A 190 13.73 -4.76 2.21
N PRO A 191 14.52 -4.30 1.21
CA PRO A 191 13.98 -3.42 0.18
C PRO A 191 12.86 -4.10 -0.61
N HIS A 192 13.03 -5.37 -0.98
CA HIS A 192 12.02 -6.19 -1.66
C HIS A 192 10.73 -6.27 -0.81
N GLU A 193 10.87 -6.58 0.48
CA GLU A 193 9.71 -6.65 1.38
C GLU A 193 9.04 -5.28 1.62
N ILE A 194 9.82 -4.18 1.64
CA ILE A 194 9.25 -2.82 1.71
C ILE A 194 8.35 -2.55 0.50
N ILE A 195 8.76 -2.95 -0.71
CA ILE A 195 7.92 -2.77 -1.90
C ILE A 195 6.58 -3.49 -1.76
N HIS A 196 6.58 -4.72 -1.22
CA HIS A 196 5.33 -5.43 -0.95
C HIS A 196 4.43 -4.70 0.05
N THR A 197 4.99 -4.07 1.10
CA THR A 197 4.18 -3.22 1.99
C THR A 197 3.63 -2.00 1.26
N TYR A 198 4.36 -1.40 0.32
CA TYR A 198 3.85 -0.28 -0.47
C TYR A 198 2.75 -0.69 -1.44
N GLN A 199 2.91 -1.84 -2.11
CA GLN A 199 1.88 -2.44 -2.95
C GLN A 199 0.61 -2.72 -2.14
N TYR A 200 0.75 -3.21 -0.91
CA TYR A 200 -0.35 -3.38 0.03
C TYR A 200 -1.06 -2.06 0.37
N GLU A 201 -0.29 -1.03 0.74
CA GLU A 201 -0.84 0.29 1.04
C GLU A 201 -1.55 0.92 -0.16
N GLN A 202 -1.07 0.71 -1.40
CA GLN A 202 -1.68 1.25 -2.63
C GLN A 202 -3.09 0.73 -2.89
N LEU A 203 -3.42 -0.48 -2.41
CA LEU A 203 -4.77 -1.04 -2.53
C LEU A 203 -5.81 -0.26 -1.73
N SER A 204 -5.38 0.64 -0.84
CA SER A 204 -6.30 1.53 -0.12
C SER A 204 -7.11 2.45 -1.03
N GLY A 205 -6.64 2.74 -2.26
CA GLY A 205 -7.44 3.43 -3.27
C GLY A 205 -8.75 2.69 -3.56
N PHE A 206 -8.72 1.36 -3.59
CA PHE A 206 -9.92 0.54 -3.78
C PHE A 206 -10.85 0.55 -2.58
N ASN A 207 -10.34 0.78 -1.37
CA ASN A 207 -11.19 0.93 -0.20
C ASN A 207 -12.22 2.02 -0.44
N SER A 208 -11.92 3.08 -1.20
CA SER A 208 -12.88 4.16 -1.52
C SER A 208 -14.09 3.71 -2.34
N PHE A 209 -14.03 2.57 -3.05
CA PHE A 209 -15.23 1.99 -3.69
C PHE A 209 -16.21 1.39 -2.67
N LEU A 210 -15.71 0.98 -1.50
CA LEU A 210 -16.47 0.35 -0.42
C LEU A 210 -16.75 1.32 0.74
N PHE A 211 -15.82 2.24 1.02
CA PHE A 211 -15.85 3.13 2.18
C PHE A 211 -16.78 4.31 2.04
N ASP A 212 -17.07 4.78 0.83
CA ASP A 212 -18.04 5.86 0.70
C ASP A 212 -19.47 5.33 0.92
N PHE A 213 -19.72 4.03 0.72
CA PHE A 213 -20.91 3.40 1.27
C PHE A 213 -20.91 3.50 2.80
N GLU A 214 -19.81 3.15 3.47
CA GLU A 214 -19.72 3.32 4.91
C GLU A 214 -19.90 4.78 5.34
N GLU A 215 -19.16 5.77 4.82
CA GLU A 215 -19.28 7.18 5.24
C GLU A 215 -20.67 7.78 4.95
N LYS A 216 -21.24 7.51 3.75
CA LYS A 216 -22.58 7.99 3.34
C LYS A 216 -23.70 7.43 4.20
N TYR A 217 -23.55 6.20 4.71
CA TYR A 217 -24.55 5.55 5.57
C TYR A 217 -24.15 5.51 7.05
N LYS A 218 -22.92 5.92 7.41
CA LYS A 218 -22.36 5.86 8.77
C LYS A 218 -23.24 6.56 9.76
N ASN A 219 -23.71 7.76 9.44
CA ASN A 219 -24.55 8.53 10.35
C ASN A 219 -25.91 7.85 10.55
N LYS A 220 -26.48 7.23 9.50
CA LYS A 220 -27.76 6.51 9.58
C LYS A 220 -27.64 5.19 10.34
N ILE A 221 -26.52 4.47 10.18
CA ILE A 221 -26.26 3.20 10.86
C ILE A 221 -25.85 3.45 12.32
N ALA A 222 -24.96 4.41 12.58
CA ALA A 222 -24.49 4.74 13.92
C ALA A 222 -25.61 5.28 14.82
N GLN A 223 -26.59 5.99 14.26
CA GLN A 223 -27.81 6.39 14.98
C GLN A 223 -28.63 5.18 15.46
N LYS A 224 -28.60 4.06 14.72
CA LYS A 224 -29.34 2.83 15.06
C LYS A 224 -28.51 1.86 15.90
N ILE A 225 -27.19 1.86 15.73
CA ILE A 225 -26.26 0.92 16.36
C ILE A 225 -25.02 1.70 16.87
N PRO A 226 -25.02 2.15 18.13
CA PRO A 226 -23.95 3.00 18.69
C PRO A 226 -22.54 2.40 18.59
N ILE A 227 -22.43 1.07 18.63
CA ILE A 227 -21.13 0.37 18.52
C ILE A 227 -20.42 0.65 17.19
N VAL A 228 -21.18 0.90 16.11
CA VAL A 228 -20.63 1.25 14.79
C VAL A 228 -19.95 2.61 14.86
N GLY A 229 -20.54 3.56 15.59
CA GLY A 229 -19.93 4.88 15.82
C GLY A 229 -18.61 4.80 16.57
N THR A 230 -18.54 3.94 17.61
CA THR A 230 -17.29 3.69 18.35
C THR A 230 -16.27 2.97 17.49
N TYR A 231 -16.69 1.96 16.73
CA TYR A 231 -15.82 1.21 15.83
C TYR A 231 -15.10 2.14 14.86
N HIS A 232 -15.82 3.00 14.13
CA HIS A 232 -15.19 3.89 13.15
C HIS A 232 -14.31 4.98 13.75
N LYS A 233 -14.40 5.27 15.06
CA LYS A 233 -13.47 6.18 15.74
C LYS A 233 -12.12 5.51 16.02
N ILE A 234 -12.13 4.20 16.27
CA ILE A 234 -10.96 3.43 16.69
C ILE A 234 -10.33 2.69 15.52
N PHE A 235 -11.13 2.09 14.64
CA PHE A 235 -10.69 1.18 13.59
C PHE A 235 -10.86 1.79 12.20
N TYR A 236 -9.94 1.50 11.29
CA TYR A 236 -10.05 1.72 9.85
C TYR A 236 -10.08 0.34 9.18
N SER A 237 -11.21 -0.03 8.57
CA SER A 237 -11.39 -1.33 7.92
C SER A 237 -10.65 -1.43 6.59
N ASP A 238 -9.33 -1.65 6.58
CA ASP A 238 -8.59 -1.79 5.32
C ASP A 238 -8.91 -3.11 4.60
N TYR A 239 -9.56 -3.08 3.44
CA TYR A 239 -9.81 -4.31 2.67
C TYR A 239 -8.59 -4.76 1.86
N ASN A 240 -7.43 -4.15 2.11
CA ASN A 240 -6.19 -4.34 1.34
C ASN A 240 -5.74 -5.79 1.33
N LEU A 241 -5.84 -6.51 2.45
CA LEU A 241 -5.46 -7.93 2.53
C LEU A 241 -6.33 -8.83 1.64
N LEU A 242 -7.64 -8.57 1.61
CA LEU A 242 -8.57 -9.30 0.76
C LEU A 242 -8.33 -8.98 -0.72
N LEU A 243 -8.12 -7.69 -1.02
CA LEU A 243 -7.81 -7.24 -2.38
C LEU A 243 -6.48 -7.80 -2.86
N MET A 244 -5.45 -7.84 -2.02
CA MET A 244 -4.14 -8.37 -2.36
C MET A 244 -4.23 -9.85 -2.74
N ASN A 245 -5.01 -10.63 -1.98
CA ASN A 245 -5.25 -12.04 -2.29
C ASN A 245 -6.00 -12.22 -3.62
N ILE A 246 -6.99 -11.37 -3.93
CA ILE A 246 -7.70 -11.41 -5.21
C ILE A 246 -6.75 -11.03 -6.35
N THR A 247 -5.99 -9.96 -6.19
CA THR A 247 -5.05 -9.51 -7.22
C THR A 247 -3.92 -10.50 -7.45
N SER A 248 -3.42 -11.18 -6.41
CA SER A 248 -2.39 -12.21 -6.57
C SER A 248 -2.92 -13.43 -7.33
N LEU A 249 -4.16 -13.87 -7.04
CA LEU A 249 -4.81 -14.97 -7.78
C LEU A 249 -5.02 -14.63 -9.26
N ILE A 250 -5.37 -13.38 -9.58
CA ILE A 250 -5.60 -12.95 -10.97
C ILE A 250 -4.27 -12.72 -11.71
N SER A 251 -3.31 -12.05 -11.07
CA SER A 251 -2.03 -11.68 -11.69
C SER A 251 -1.05 -12.84 -11.81
N ASN A 252 -1.27 -13.92 -11.05
CA ASN A 252 -0.40 -15.08 -11.05
C ASN A 252 -1.17 -16.38 -10.72
N PRO A 253 -2.01 -16.87 -11.66
CA PRO A 253 -2.85 -18.04 -11.44
C PRO A 253 -2.03 -19.32 -11.17
N ASN A 254 -0.77 -19.37 -11.61
CA ASN A 254 0.13 -20.50 -11.41
C ASN A 254 0.93 -20.42 -10.10
N ARG A 255 0.81 -19.33 -9.33
CA ARG A 255 1.54 -19.08 -8.06
C ARG A 255 3.05 -19.27 -8.17
N ASP A 256 3.64 -18.99 -9.33
CA ASP A 256 5.10 -18.99 -9.48
C ASP A 256 5.67 -17.63 -9.04
N SER A 257 6.95 -17.37 -9.28
CA SER A 257 7.57 -16.11 -8.88
C SER A 257 7.66 -15.08 -10.02
N SER A 258 6.89 -15.27 -11.11
CA SER A 258 6.90 -14.43 -12.32
C SER A 258 5.77 -13.39 -12.35
N GLY A 259 4.85 -13.41 -11.38
CA GLY A 259 3.76 -12.45 -11.30
C GLY A 259 4.22 -10.99 -11.19
N PHE A 260 3.39 -10.08 -11.71
CA PHE A 260 3.68 -8.65 -11.74
C PHE A 260 4.11 -8.06 -10.38
N ILE A 261 3.42 -8.46 -9.30
CA ILE A 261 3.68 -7.98 -7.93
C ILE A 261 5.13 -8.32 -7.51
N GLU A 262 5.56 -9.55 -7.75
CA GLU A 262 6.92 -10.02 -7.46
C GLU A 262 7.95 -9.36 -8.39
N SER A 263 7.62 -9.20 -9.67
CA SER A 263 8.55 -8.57 -10.61
C SER A 263 8.80 -7.10 -10.29
N GLU A 264 7.76 -6.34 -9.92
CA GLU A 264 7.92 -4.96 -9.45
C GLU A 264 8.73 -4.90 -8.14
N ALA A 265 8.46 -5.80 -7.19
CA ALA A 265 9.23 -5.89 -5.94
C ALA A 265 10.71 -6.20 -6.21
N ARG A 266 11.01 -7.08 -7.16
CA ARG A 266 12.38 -7.33 -7.61
C ARG A 266 13.01 -6.12 -8.29
N TYR A 267 12.28 -5.45 -9.18
CA TYR A 267 12.80 -4.31 -9.94
C TYR A 267 13.25 -3.16 -9.04
N PHE A 268 12.47 -2.85 -8.00
CA PHE A 268 12.79 -1.79 -7.05
C PHE A 268 13.54 -2.26 -5.81
N GLY A 269 13.45 -3.55 -5.46
CA GLY A 269 14.04 -4.13 -4.27
C GLY A 269 15.43 -4.76 -4.47
N SER A 270 15.94 -4.80 -5.71
CA SER A 270 17.23 -5.41 -6.03
C SER A 270 18.41 -4.42 -6.04
N GLU A 271 19.58 -4.93 -5.68
CA GLU A 271 20.85 -4.22 -5.75
C GLU A 271 21.35 -4.05 -7.20
N PHE A 272 20.97 -4.96 -8.12
CA PHE A 272 21.40 -4.95 -9.52
C PHE A 272 20.21 -4.82 -10.48
N PRO A 273 20.28 -3.94 -11.49
CA PRO A 273 19.30 -3.95 -12.58
C PRO A 273 19.35 -5.31 -13.30
N TYR A 274 18.20 -5.95 -13.49
CA TYR A 274 18.08 -7.08 -14.39
C TYR A 274 18.39 -6.57 -15.81
N ASN A 275 19.52 -7.01 -16.38
CA ASN A 275 19.81 -6.89 -17.80
C ASN A 275 19.38 -8.18 -18.51
#